data_AF-A0A0K2RA37-F1
#
_entry.id   AF-A0A0K2RA37-F1
#
_cell.length_a   1.000
_cell.length_b   1.000
_cell.length_c   1.000
_cell.angle_alpha   90.00
_cell.angle_beta   90.00
_cell.angle_gamma   90.00
#
_symmetry.space_group_name_H-M   'P 1'
#
loop_
_entity.id
_entity.type
_entity.pdbx_description
1 polymer ?
#
loop_
_entity_poly.entity_id
_entity_poly.type
_entity_poly.pdbx_seq_one_letter_code
_entity_poly.pdbx_strand_id
1 'polypeptide(L)' 'MAVGHTLLDSLPEDYREVLALRIVAELSLESTARIMNKTPGAIKQLQRRALARLKETQQETKGQGRS' A
#
# COMPACT_ATOMS: atom_id res chain seq x y z
N MET A 1 25.13 -2.34 3.88
CA MET A 1 23.90 -1.86 4.54
C MET A 1 22.74 -2.53 3.83
N ALA A 2 22.10 -3.52 4.44
CA ALA A 2 20.94 -4.16 3.83
C ALA A 2 19.79 -3.16 3.88
N VAL A 3 19.49 -2.53 2.74
CA VAL A 3 18.21 -1.85 2.54
C VAL A 3 17.16 -2.94 2.65
N GLY A 4 16.50 -3.01 3.81
CA GLY A 4 15.44 -3.98 4.06
C GLY A 4 14.40 -3.79 2.97
N HIS A 5 14.27 -4.78 2.07
CA HIS A 5 13.25 -4.80 1.05
C HIS A 5 11.90 -4.90 1.78
N THR A 6 11.30 -3.74 2.09
CA THR A 6 10.02 -3.74 2.79
C THR A 6 8.97 -4.24 1.79
N LEU A 7 7.96 -4.97 2.25
CA LEU A 7 6.89 -5.40 1.34
C LEU A 7 6.11 -4.24 0.70
N LEU A 8 6.29 -3.03 1.21
CA LEU A 8 5.77 -1.83 0.58
C LEU A 8 6.58 -1.48 -0.69
N ASP A 9 7.88 -1.83 -0.74
CA ASP A 9 8.80 -1.60 -1.87
C ASP A 9 8.41 -2.31 -3.16
N SER A 10 7.72 -3.44 -3.07
CA SER A 10 7.21 -4.17 -4.23
C SER A 10 5.85 -3.67 -4.73
N LEU A 11 5.21 -2.73 -4.03
CA LEU A 11 3.91 -2.19 -4.44
C LEU A 11 4.07 -1.07 -5.48
N PRO A 12 3.12 -0.96 -6.43
CA PRO A 12 2.95 0.23 -7.24
C PRO A 12 2.92 1.50 -6.40
N GLU A 13 3.43 2.61 -6.94
CA GLU A 13 3.59 3.88 -6.22
C GLU A 13 2.27 4.36 -5.58
N ASP A 14 1.18 4.42 -6.34
CA ASP A 14 -0.15 4.78 -5.85
C ASP A 14 -0.62 3.91 -4.66
N TYR A 15 -0.25 2.62 -4.63
CA TYR A 15 -0.65 1.70 -3.57
C TYR A 15 0.16 1.92 -2.30
N ARG A 16 1.46 2.19 -2.44
CA ARG A 16 2.32 2.55 -1.32
C ARG A 16 1.90 3.89 -0.73
N GLU A 17 1.67 4.88 -1.58
CA GLU A 17 1.31 6.24 -1.16
C GLU A 17 -0.02 6.24 -0.40
N VAL A 18 -1.06 5.57 -0.92
CA VAL A 18 -2.36 5.50 -0.22
C VAL A 18 -2.23 4.80 1.14
N LEU A 19 -1.40 3.76 1.26
CA LEU A 19 -1.18 3.06 2.52
C LEU A 19 -0.36 3.90 3.50
N ALA A 20 0.66 4.61 3.03
CA ALA A 20 1.45 5.51 3.86
C ALA A 20 0.55 6.61 4.47
N LEU A 21 -0.28 7.25 3.65
CA LEU A 21 -1.16 8.32 4.12
C LEU A 21 -2.29 7.79 5.02
N ARG A 22 -2.91 6.65 4.69
CA ARG A 22 -4.08 6.13 5.41
C ARG A 22 -3.76 5.34 6.67
N ILE A 23 -2.62 4.65 6.71
CA ILE A 23 -2.28 3.70 7.78
C ILE A 23 -1.15 4.24 8.65
N VAL A 24 -0.09 4.77 8.03
CA VAL A 24 1.07 5.27 8.80
C VAL A 24 0.79 6.67 9.33
N ALA A 25 0.27 7.56 8.49
CA ALA A 25 -0.06 8.93 8.87
C ALA A 25 -1.52 9.10 9.38
N GLU A 26 -2.30 8.02 9.40
CA GLU A 26 -3.70 7.96 9.89
C GLU A 26 -4.64 9.04 9.32
N LEU A 27 -4.33 9.62 8.15
CA LEU A 27 -5.09 10.73 7.57
C LEU A 27 -6.45 10.24 7.08
N SER A 28 -7.53 11.00 7.28
CA SER A 28 -8.86 10.64 6.78
C SER A 28 -8.91 10.41 5.26
N LEU A 29 -9.96 9.75 4.78
CA LEU A 29 -10.20 9.55 3.35
C LEU A 29 -10.25 10.87 2.57
N GLU A 30 -10.85 11.91 3.15
CA GLU A 30 -10.96 13.21 2.49
C GLU A 30 -9.61 13.93 2.41
N SER A 31 -8.83 13.92 3.49
CA SER A 31 -7.49 14.53 3.48
C SER A 31 -6.56 13.80 2.52
N THR A 32 -6.61 12.47 2.50
CA THR A 32 -5.84 11.65 1.55
C THR A 32 -6.26 11.94 0.11
N ALA A 33 -7.56 12.05 -0.15
CA ALA A 33 -8.09 12.36 -1.47
C ALA A 33 -7.60 13.72 -1.99
N ARG A 34 -7.57 14.74 -1.12
CA ARG A 34 -6.99 16.05 -1.46
C ARG A 34 -5.50 15.96 -1.78
N ILE A 35 -4.72 15.25 -0.97
CA ILE A 35 -3.26 15.11 -1.17
C ILE A 35 -2.96 14.39 -2.48
N MET A 36 -3.64 13.28 -2.76
CA MET A 36 -3.41 12.46 -3.95
C MET A 36 -4.16 12.98 -5.20
N ASN A 37 -4.81 14.14 -5.11
CA ASN A 37 -5.64 14.72 -6.17
C ASN A 37 -6.66 13.72 -6.79
N LYS A 38 -7.39 13.00 -5.91
CA LYS A 38 -8.37 11.97 -6.25
C LYS A 38 -9.68 12.22 -5.49
N THR A 39 -10.73 11.45 -5.77
CA THR A 39 -11.98 11.50 -4.98
C THR A 39 -11.90 10.54 -3.77
N PRO A 40 -12.67 10.77 -2.69
CA PRO A 40 -12.71 9.84 -1.55
C PRO A 40 -13.11 8.41 -1.95
N GLY A 41 -13.97 8.25 -2.96
CA GLY A 41 -14.34 6.95 -3.52
C GLY A 41 -13.16 6.25 -4.20
N ALA A 42 -12.37 6.98 -4.98
CA ALA A 42 -11.14 6.47 -5.59
C ALA A 42 -10.13 6.04 -4.52
N ILE A 43 -9.96 6.80 -3.43
CA ILE A 43 -9.10 6.42 -2.30
C ILE A 43 -9.57 5.12 -1.64
N LYS A 44 -10.87 4.96 -1.37
CA LYS A 44 -11.42 3.69 -0.82
C LYS A 44 -11.07 2.49 -1.71
N GLN A 45 -11.25 2.64 -3.03
CA GLN A 45 -10.95 1.58 -3.98
C GLN A 45 -9.44 1.29 -4.05
N LEU A 46 -8.62 2.33 -4.05
CA LEU A 46 -7.16 2.22 -4.10
C LEU A 46 -6.62 1.54 -2.85
N GLN A 47 -7.08 1.96 -1.67
CA GLN A 47 -6.73 1.34 -0.39
C GLN A 47 -7.10 -0.16 -0.36
N ARG A 48 -8.31 -0.53 -0.82
CA ARG A 48 -8.74 -1.93 -0.90
C ARG A 48 -7.81 -2.76 -1.81
N ARG A 49 -7.48 -2.23 -2.99
CA ARG A 49 -6.60 -2.91 -3.96
C ARG A 49 -5.17 -3.04 -3.45
N ALA A 50 -4.65 -1.99 -2.81
CA ALA A 50 -3.32 -1.97 -2.21
C ALA A 50 -3.17 -3.06 -1.13
N LEU A 51 -4.15 -3.17 -0.22
CA LEU A 51 -4.15 -4.21 0.82
C LEU A 51 -4.23 -5.63 0.24
N ALA A 52 -5.03 -5.83 -0.82
CA ALA A 52 -5.10 -7.12 -1.51
C ALA A 52 -3.74 -7.50 -2.11
N ARG A 53 -3.08 -6.57 -2.83
CA ARG A 53 -1.77 -6.82 -3.43
C ARG A 53 -0.68 -7.06 -2.37
N LEU A 54 -0.74 -6.36 -1.25
CA LEU A 54 0.20 -6.57 -0.15
C LEU A 54 0.07 -8.00 0.43
N LYS A 55 -1.16 -8.51 0.54
CA LYS A 55 -1.43 -9.89 0.98
C LYS A 55 -0.91 -10.93 -0.02
N GLU A 56 -1.06 -10.69 -1.32
CA GLU A 56 -0.51 -11.57 -2.37
C GLU A 56 1.02 -11.59 -2.29
N THR A 57 1.66 -10.43 -2.21
CA THR A 57 3.12 -10.31 -2.10
C THR A 57 3.67 -10.97 -0.82
N GLN A 58 2.94 -10.87 0.30
CA GLN A 58 3.23 -11.61 1.55
C GLN A 58 3.22 -13.12 1.34
N GLN A 59 2.38 -13.65 0.44
CA GLN A 59 2.28 -15.08 0.18
C GLN A 59 3.38 -15.55 -0.78
N GLU A 60 3.69 -14.75 -1.81
CA GLU A 60 4.80 -14.98 -2.75
C GLU A 60 6.13 -15.09 -2.00
N THR A 61 6.42 -14.12 -1.13
CA THR A 61 7.65 -14.10 -0.31
C THR A 61 7.75 -15.28 0.66
N LYS A 62 6.63 -15.71 1.28
CA LYS A 62 6.60 -16.90 2.17
C LYS A 62 6.78 -18.23 1.43
N GLY A 63 6.41 -18.31 0.15
CA GLY A 63 6.61 -19.49 -0.68
C GLY A 63 8.07 -19.71 -1.10
N GLN A 64 8.84 -18.62 -1.23
CA GLN A 64 10.25 -18.66 -1.63
C GLN A 64 11.23 -19.01 -0.50
N GLY A 65 10.80 -19.00 0.76
CA GLY A 65 11.62 -19.40 1.92
C GLY A 65 11.48 -20.88 2.34
N ARG A 66 10.81 -21.72 1.54
CA ARG A 66 10.56 -23.15 1.82
C ARG A 66 11.21 -24.12 0.82
N SER A 67 12.15 -23.64 0.01
CA SER A 67 13.01 -24.49 -0.84
C SER A 67 14.43 -24.53 -0.30
#